data_AF-A0A7S3CM47-F1
#
_entry.id   AF-A0A7S3CM47-F1
#
_cell.length_a   1.000
_cell.length_b   1.000
_cell.length_c   1.000
_cell.angle_alpha   90.00
_cell.angle_beta   90.00
_cell.angle_gamma   90.00
#
_symmetry.space_group_name_H-M   'P 1'
#
loop_
_entity.id
_entity.type
_entity.pdbx_description
1 polymer ?
#
loop_
_entity_poly.entity_id
_entity_poly.type
_entity_poly.pdbx_seq_one_letter_code
_entity_poly.pdbx_strand_id
1 'polypeptide(L)'
;MNIGGIALAIVTQLLVGFGCWAGNQLCIFFWFHEPHLEHRPIAGVPLSPYGLLLALLFNFVCLMAVLSHLRASVSDPGYIPDDILVPDYVDTAQLNCCSKCEMRWKPMRAHHCSECQRCIFKMDHHCPWI
;
A
#
# COMPACT_ATOMS: atom_id res chain seq x y z
N MET A 1 0.80 -4.43 -13.43
CA MET A 1 -0.38 -3.54 -13.29
C MET A 1 -0.79 -3.03 -14.66
N ASN A 2 -2.07 -2.78 -14.89
CA ASN A 2 -2.53 -2.02 -16.06
C ASN A 2 -2.31 -0.51 -15.81
N ILE A 3 -2.43 0.31 -16.86
CA ILE A 3 -2.21 1.78 -16.77
C ILE A 3 -3.17 2.42 -15.74
N GLY A 4 -4.40 1.92 -15.64
CA GLY A 4 -5.40 2.39 -14.68
C GLY A 4 -4.97 2.18 -13.23
N GLY A 5 -4.48 0.99 -12.87
CA GLY A 5 -3.97 0.69 -11.53
C GLY A 5 -2.77 1.55 -11.16
N ILE A 6 -1.85 1.78 -12.11
CA ILE A 6 -0.69 2.67 -11.89
C ILE A 6 -1.18 4.10 -11.60
N ALA A 7 -2.13 4.61 -12.38
CA ALA A 7 -2.68 5.94 -12.17
C ALA A 7 -3.38 6.06 -10.81
N LEU A 8 -4.18 5.06 -10.40
CA LEU A 8 -4.88 5.06 -9.11
C LEU A 8 -3.91 4.94 -7.93
N ALA A 9 -2.86 4.12 -8.03
CA ALA A 9 -1.81 4.05 -7.02
C ALA A 9 -1.08 5.40 -6.86
N ILE A 10 -0.75 6.07 -7.96
CA ILE A 10 -0.17 7.42 -7.94
C ILE A 10 -1.12 8.42 -7.30
N VAL A 11 -2.42 8.40 -7.66
CA VAL A 11 -3.43 9.28 -7.07
C VAL A 11 -3.53 9.05 -5.56
N THR A 12 -3.61 7.80 -5.10
CA THR A 12 -3.61 7.48 -3.67
C THR A 12 -2.35 8.03 -2.99
N GLN A 13 -1.18 7.84 -3.60
CA GLN A 13 0.09 8.32 -3.06
C GLN A 13 0.14 9.86 -2.96
N LEU A 14 -0.40 10.57 -3.95
CA LEU A 14 -0.52 12.04 -3.94
C LEU A 14 -1.51 12.52 -2.88
N LEU A 15 -2.64 11.84 -2.71
CA LEU A 15 -3.63 12.18 -1.68
C LEU A 15 -3.07 11.97 -0.26
N VAL A 16 -2.36 10.87 -0.02
CA VAL A 16 -1.66 10.61 1.25
C VAL A 16 -0.61 11.69 1.49
N GLY A 17 0.22 12.00 0.49
CA GLY A 17 1.23 13.05 0.59
C GLY A 17 0.64 14.43 0.86
N PHE A 18 -0.45 14.80 0.16
CA PHE A 18 -1.16 16.05 0.36
C PHE A 18 -1.76 16.14 1.77
N GLY A 19 -2.39 15.08 2.28
CA GLY A 19 -2.90 15.02 3.65
C GLY A 19 -1.80 15.23 4.69
N CYS A 20 -0.63 14.63 4.48
CA CYS A 20 0.54 14.82 5.35
C CYS A 20 1.08 16.26 5.27
N TRP A 21 1.14 16.85 4.07
CA TRP A 21 1.53 18.24 3.88
C TRP A 21 0.55 19.20 4.56
N ALA A 22 -0.76 19.00 4.37
CA ALA A 22 -1.79 19.82 4.98
C ALA A 22 -1.76 19.72 6.51
N GLY A 23 -1.59 18.52 7.07
CA GLY A 23 -1.42 18.33 8.52
C GLY A 23 -0.20 19.07 9.06
N ASN A 24 0.92 19.03 8.34
CA ASN A 24 2.11 19.78 8.72
C ASN A 24 1.90 21.30 8.62
N GLN A 25 1.30 21.80 7.54
CA GLN A 25 1.11 23.25 7.33
C GLN A 25 0.05 23.85 8.23
N LEU A 26 -1.08 23.17 8.40
CA LEU A 26 -2.24 23.71 9.11
C LEU A 26 -2.20 23.43 10.61
N CYS A 27 -1.53 22.37 11.05
CA CYS A 27 -1.47 21.99 12.47
C CYS A 27 -0.07 22.20 13.07
N ILE A 28 0.99 21.72 12.41
CA ILE A 28 2.35 21.70 12.99
C ILE A 28 3.10 23.04 12.79
N PHE A 29 2.98 23.68 11.64
CA PHE A 29 3.70 24.93 11.35
C PHE A 29 3.17 26.11 12.18
N PHE A 30 1.84 26.27 12.26
CA PHE A 30 1.20 27.27 13.12
C PHE A 30 1.47 27.04 14.62
N TRP A 31 1.89 25.83 15.00
CA TRP A 31 2.34 25.51 16.35
C TRP A 31 3.74 26.09 16.64
N PHE A 32 4.69 26.06 15.70
CA PHE A 32 6.05 26.56 15.94
C PHE A 32 6.18 28.10 16.03
N HIS A 33 5.21 28.87 15.51
CA HIS A 33 5.41 30.28 15.24
C HIS A 33 4.82 31.25 16.29
N GLU A 34 3.84 30.86 17.11
CA GLU A 34 3.00 31.84 17.82
C GLU A 34 3.03 31.68 19.36
N PRO A 35 3.78 32.53 20.09
CA PRO A 35 3.88 32.48 21.55
C PRO A 35 2.65 33.02 22.31
N HIS A 36 1.63 33.57 21.63
CA HIS A 36 0.49 34.27 22.26
C HIS A 36 -0.89 33.58 22.09
N LEU A 37 -0.91 32.26 21.94
CA LEU A 37 -2.12 31.50 21.59
C LEU A 37 -3.13 31.26 22.74
N GLU A 38 -2.94 31.82 23.93
CA GLU A 38 -3.83 31.61 25.10
C GLU A 38 -5.30 32.01 24.88
N HIS A 39 -5.61 32.82 23.87
CA HIS A 39 -6.96 33.38 23.64
C HIS A 39 -7.69 32.86 22.40
N ARG A 40 -7.16 31.86 21.67
CA ARG A 40 -7.85 31.30 20.48
C ARG A 40 -8.69 30.07 20.84
N PRO A 41 -9.86 29.86 20.17
CA PRO A 41 -10.77 28.74 20.46
C PRO A 41 -10.19 27.36 20.14
N ILE A 42 -9.08 27.30 19.41
CA ILE A 42 -8.33 26.07 19.14
C ILE A 42 -6.97 26.24 19.81
N ALA A 43 -6.83 25.68 21.00
CA ALA A 43 -5.54 25.61 21.68
C ALA A 43 -4.65 24.65 20.87
N GLY A 44 -3.62 25.19 20.22
CA GLY A 44 -2.56 24.39 19.63
C GLY A 44 -1.73 23.71 20.73
N VAL A 45 -0.98 22.66 20.37
CA VAL A 45 -0.01 22.07 21.29
C VAL A 45 1.18 23.05 21.43
N PRO A 46 1.81 23.26 22.60
CA PRO A 46 2.88 24.26 22.78
C PRO A 46 4.25 23.77 22.29
N LEU A 47 5.17 24.69 21.91
CA LEU A 47 6.57 24.41 21.55
C LEU A 47 7.38 23.94 22.77
N SER A 48 7.12 22.71 23.18
CA SER A 48 7.70 22.03 24.33
C SER A 48 8.40 20.75 23.85
N PRO A 49 9.25 20.12 24.67
CA PRO A 49 9.82 18.80 24.35
C PRO A 49 8.74 17.75 24.02
N TYR A 50 7.62 17.78 24.76
CA TYR A 50 6.45 16.95 24.49
C TYR A 50 5.86 17.24 23.10
N GLY A 51 5.82 18.52 22.74
CA GLY A 51 5.35 18.95 21.44
C GLY A 51 6.22 18.51 20.27
N LEU A 52 7.53 18.69 20.40
CA LEU A 52 8.49 18.20 19.44
C LEU A 52 8.38 16.68 19.25
N LEU A 53 8.22 15.94 20.35
CA LEU A 53 8.01 14.49 20.31
C LEU A 53 6.77 14.11 19.47
N LEU A 54 5.64 14.78 19.71
CA LEU A 54 4.41 14.52 18.96
C LEU A 54 4.55 14.87 17.46
N ALA A 55 5.22 15.98 17.13
CA ALA A 55 5.47 16.36 15.74
C ALA A 55 6.36 15.34 15.01
N LEU A 56 7.40 14.83 15.68
CA LEU A 56 8.27 13.76 15.16
C LEU A 56 7.50 12.45 14.98
N LEU A 57 6.69 12.06 15.98
CA LEU A 57 5.87 10.85 15.92
C LEU A 57 4.86 10.90 14.76
N PHE A 58 4.16 12.02 14.61
CA PHE A 58 3.22 12.23 13.51
C PHE A 58 3.91 12.06 12.15
N ASN A 59 5.03 12.76 11.92
CA ASN A 59 5.76 12.69 10.66
C ASN A 59 6.35 11.30 10.40
N PHE A 60 6.77 10.59 11.45
CA PHE A 60 7.21 9.19 11.34
C PHE A 60 6.08 8.28 10.85
N VAL A 61 4.89 8.39 11.44
CA VAL A 61 3.72 7.59 11.01
C VAL A 61 3.31 7.95 9.58
N CYS A 62 3.31 9.23 9.21
CA CYS A 62 3.06 9.68 7.84
C CYS A 62 4.05 9.08 6.84
N LEU A 63 5.35 9.09 7.15
CA LEU A 63 6.38 8.47 6.33
C LEU A 63 6.14 6.96 6.19
N MET A 64 5.83 6.27 7.29
CA MET A 64 5.54 4.83 7.26
C MET A 64 4.31 4.52 6.41
N ALA A 65 3.27 5.36 6.45
CA ALA A 65 2.07 5.20 5.61
C ALA A 65 2.41 5.30 4.11
N VAL A 66 3.20 6.31 3.73
CA VAL A 66 3.70 6.50 2.36
C VAL A 66 4.52 5.28 1.92
N LEU A 67 5.51 4.87 2.72
CA LEU A 67 6.37 3.74 2.39
C LEU A 67 5.61 2.41 2.30
N SER A 68 4.61 2.21 3.16
CA SER A 68 3.79 0.99 3.16
C SER A 68 2.90 0.90 1.92
N HIS A 69 2.26 2.01 1.53
CA HIS A 69 1.47 2.07 0.30
C HIS A 69 2.33 1.88 -0.94
N LEU A 70 3.49 2.57 -1.00
CA LEU A 70 4.45 2.40 -2.08
C LEU A 70 4.88 0.93 -2.21
N ARG A 71 5.28 0.30 -1.09
CA ARG A 71 5.67 -1.11 -1.08
C ARG A 71 4.53 -2.01 -1.57
N ALA A 72 3.31 -1.81 -1.10
CA ALA A 72 2.16 -2.60 -1.53
C ALA A 72 1.88 -2.45 -3.04
N SER A 73 2.11 -1.26 -3.60
CA SER A 73 1.83 -0.93 -5.00
C SER A 73 2.89 -1.43 -5.98
N VAL A 74 4.16 -1.48 -5.55
CA VAL A 74 5.27 -1.85 -6.45
C VAL A 74 5.81 -3.27 -6.24
N SER A 75 5.35 -3.96 -5.21
CA SER A 75 5.80 -5.33 -4.96
C SER A 75 5.24 -6.30 -6.00
N ASP A 76 6.02 -7.32 -6.35
CA ASP A 76 5.51 -8.45 -7.13
C ASP A 76 4.36 -9.11 -6.34
N PRO A 77 3.14 -9.21 -6.91
CA PRO A 77 2.01 -9.86 -6.25
C PRO A 77 2.20 -11.37 -6.07
N GLY A 78 3.25 -11.96 -6.64
CA GLY A 78 3.56 -13.40 -6.58
C GLY A 78 3.15 -14.13 -7.86
N TYR A 79 3.54 -13.62 -9.02
CA TYR A 79 3.26 -14.29 -10.30
C TYR A 79 3.85 -15.71 -10.33
N ILE A 80 3.11 -16.65 -10.89
CA ILE A 80 3.60 -18.01 -11.13
C ILE A 80 4.34 -18.03 -12.48
N PRO A 81 5.61 -18.48 -12.53
CA PRO A 81 6.36 -18.61 -13.78
C PRO A 81 5.65 -19.54 -14.78
N ASP A 82 5.78 -19.23 -16.07
CA ASP A 82 5.09 -19.97 -17.12
C ASP A 82 5.72 -21.36 -17.36
N ASP A 83 6.97 -21.55 -16.97
CA ASP A 83 7.76 -22.79 -17.05
C ASP A 83 7.70 -23.64 -15.76
N ILE A 84 6.76 -23.35 -14.85
CA ILE A 84 6.65 -24.10 -13.60
C ILE A 84 6.34 -25.58 -13.86
N LEU A 85 7.24 -26.44 -13.38
CA LEU A 85 7.02 -27.88 -13.38
C LEU A 85 6.13 -28.27 -12.20
N VAL A 86 5.28 -29.27 -12.43
CA VAL A 86 4.52 -29.90 -11.35
C VAL A 86 5.52 -30.69 -10.50
N PRO A 87 5.64 -30.41 -9.18
CA PRO A 87 6.51 -31.18 -8.32
C PRO A 87 6.05 -32.65 -8.19
N ASP A 88 7.00 -33.59 -8.11
CA ASP A 88 6.73 -35.03 -8.08
C ASP A 88 5.85 -35.51 -6.90
N TYR A 89 5.75 -34.71 -5.83
CA TYR A 89 4.91 -35.01 -4.67
C TYR A 89 3.43 -34.65 -4.88
N VAL A 90 3.08 -33.95 -5.97
CA VAL A 90 1.70 -33.58 -6.27
C VAL A 90 1.00 -34.76 -6.91
N ASP A 91 -0.07 -35.23 -6.27
CA ASP A 91 -0.93 -36.27 -6.83
C ASP A 91 -1.54 -35.78 -8.16
N THR A 92 -1.19 -36.47 -9.25
CA THR A 92 -1.64 -36.11 -10.60
C THR A 92 -3.15 -36.26 -10.78
N ALA A 93 -3.80 -37.10 -9.96
CA ALA A 93 -5.26 -37.21 -9.94
C ALA A 93 -5.96 -35.94 -9.40
N GLN A 94 -5.23 -35.07 -8.68
CA GLN A 94 -5.74 -33.83 -8.08
C GLN A 94 -5.10 -32.58 -8.70
N LEU A 95 -4.56 -32.68 -9.92
CA LEU A 95 -3.94 -31.56 -10.60
C LEU A 95 -4.96 -30.43 -10.79
N ASN A 96 -4.69 -29.28 -10.16
CA ASN A 96 -5.46 -28.07 -10.37
C ASN A 96 -4.81 -27.27 -11.49
N CYS A 97 -5.49 -27.12 -12.62
CA CYS A 97 -5.01 -26.33 -13.75
C CYS A 97 -5.87 -25.08 -13.95
N CYS A 98 -5.27 -24.03 -14.50
CA CYS A 98 -5.99 -22.83 -14.87
C CYS A 98 -6.42 -22.89 -16.34
N SER A 99 -7.73 -22.96 -16.60
CA SER A 99 -8.29 -22.92 -17.96
C SER A 99 -7.99 -21.63 -18.73
N LYS A 100 -7.81 -20.51 -18.02
CA LYS A 100 -7.47 -19.20 -18.61
C LYS A 100 -5.98 -19.01 -18.89
N CYS A 101 -5.12 -19.88 -18.36
CA CYS A 101 -3.68 -19.86 -18.58
C CYS A 101 -3.24 -21.14 -19.30
N GLU A 102 -3.93 -21.52 -20.39
CA GLU A 102 -3.56 -22.67 -21.25
C GLU A 102 -3.42 -24.00 -20.49
N MET A 103 -4.30 -24.24 -19.51
CA MET A 103 -4.25 -25.43 -18.66
C MET A 103 -2.94 -25.60 -17.87
N ARG A 104 -2.18 -24.51 -17.68
CA ARG A 104 -0.99 -24.50 -16.79
C ARG A 104 -1.36 -24.90 -15.37
N TRP A 105 -0.43 -25.61 -14.73
CA TRP A 105 -0.59 -26.03 -13.35
C TRP A 105 -0.71 -24.82 -12.42
N LYS A 106 -1.67 -24.92 -11.48
CA LYS A 106 -2.02 -23.90 -10.50
C LYS A 106 -1.76 -24.48 -9.10
N PRO A 107 -0.69 -24.05 -8.41
CA PRO A 107 -0.41 -24.47 -7.04
C PRO A 107 -1.60 -24.23 -6.09
N MET A 108 -1.67 -24.97 -5.00
CA MET A 108 -2.65 -24.70 -3.94
C MET A 108 -2.55 -23.24 -3.47
N ARG A 109 -3.70 -22.61 -3.22
CA ARG A 109 -3.84 -21.18 -2.87
C ARG A 109 -3.50 -20.19 -3.98
N ALA A 110 -3.18 -20.64 -5.19
CA ALA A 110 -3.07 -19.75 -6.33
C ALA A 110 -4.44 -19.51 -6.98
N HIS A 111 -4.70 -18.28 -7.38
CA HIS A 111 -5.93 -17.88 -8.07
C HIS A 111 -5.59 -17.11 -9.34
N HIS A 112 -6.44 -17.24 -10.35
CA HIS A 112 -6.29 -16.48 -11.59
C HIS A 112 -6.90 -15.09 -11.40
N CYS A 113 -6.10 -14.05 -11.61
CA CYS A 113 -6.57 -12.67 -11.59
C CYS A 113 -6.94 -12.24 -13.01
N SER A 114 -8.20 -11.86 -13.24
CA SER A 114 -8.66 -11.35 -14.54
C SER A 114 -8.00 -10.02 -14.91
N GLU A 115 -7.70 -9.17 -13.94
CA GLU A 115 -7.08 -7.86 -14.22
C GLU A 115 -5.59 -8.00 -14.57
N CYS A 116 -4.88 -8.89 -13.89
CA CYS A 116 -3.47 -9.18 -14.18
C CYS A 116 -3.28 -10.16 -15.33
N GLN A 117 -4.32 -10.87 -15.77
CA GLN A 117 -4.30 -11.93 -16.80
C GLN A 117 -3.32 -13.08 -16.49
N ARG A 118 -3.08 -13.37 -15.21
CA ARG A 118 -2.10 -14.37 -14.75
C ARG A 118 -2.56 -15.03 -13.44
N CYS A 119 -2.03 -16.23 -13.17
CA CYS A 119 -2.17 -16.86 -11.85
C CYS A 119 -1.20 -16.27 -10.84
N ILE A 120 -1.72 -15.93 -9.67
CA ILE A 120 -0.99 -15.29 -8.56
C ILE A 120 -1.01 -16.25 -7.36
N PHE A 121 0.16 -16.54 -6.79
CA PHE A 121 0.29 -17.40 -5.63
C PHE A 121 -0.16 -16.69 -4.35
N LYS A 122 -0.93 -17.38 -3.49
CA LYS A 122 -1.53 -16.80 -2.27
C LYS A 122 -2.32 -15.52 -2.53
N MET A 123 -2.98 -15.44 -3.70
CA MET A 123 -3.80 -14.29 -4.04
C MET A 123 -4.94 -14.13 -3.04
N ASP A 124 -5.12 -12.91 -2.54
CA ASP A 124 -6.31 -12.50 -1.79
C ASP A 124 -7.30 -11.83 -2.74
N HIS A 125 -6.98 -10.64 -3.23
CA HIS A 125 -7.77 -9.91 -4.22
C HIS A 125 -6.90 -9.02 -5.11
N HIS A 126 -7.47 -8.53 -6.21
CA HIS A 126 -6.89 -7.45 -6.99
C HIS A 126 -7.40 -6.12 -6.43
N CYS A 127 -6.51 -5.33 -5.84
CA CYS A 127 -6.86 -4.01 -5.35
C CYS A 127 -6.54 -2.98 -6.44
N PRO A 128 -7.51 -2.18 -6.92
CA PRO A 128 -7.26 -1.16 -7.94
C PRO A 128 -6.52 0.08 -7.40
N TRP A 129 -6.34 0.19 -6.08
CA TRP A 129 -5.74 1.35 -5.41
C TRP A 129 -4.24 1.18 -5.10
N ILE A 130 -3.66 0.04 -5.46
CA ILE A 130 -2.24 -0.30 -5.33
C ILE A 130 -1.73 -0.83 -6.66
#